data_AF-A0A1I6U911-F1
#
_entry.id   AF-A0A1I6U911-F1
#
_cell.length_a   1.000
_cell.length_b   1.000
_cell.length_c   1.000
_cell.angle_alpha   90.00
_cell.angle_beta   90.00
_cell.angle_gamma   90.00
#
_symmetry.space_group_name_H-M   'P 1'
#
loop_
_entity.id
_entity.type
_entity.pdbx_description
1 polymer ?
#
loop_
_entity_poly.entity_id
_entity_poly.type
_entity_poly.pdbx_seq_one_letter_code
_entity_poly.pdbx_strand_id
1 'polypeptide(L)'
;MIILNNYPKIGTYIILEPSGYSIVEKNKVQLVRQGVGGFSEDGQLIGIYVNSDKFFFIYNEKKYEANPDEITCINERIDDGKRNFQVKITDKVVCDITYKPYISPFVLTFGDDEDEFDYLLYLSNLMLSKDSILSFIKGMNRLKNFKLFGYNL
;
A
#
# COMPACT_ATOMS: atom_id res chain seq x y z
N MET A 1 11.78 -6.21 11.47
CA MET A 1 11.90 -5.24 10.38
C MET A 1 10.97 -5.67 9.24
N ILE A 2 10.14 -4.76 8.74
CA ILE A 2 9.30 -4.98 7.53
C ILE A 2 9.65 -3.92 6.50
N ILE A 3 9.74 -4.28 5.22
CA ILE A 3 10.15 -3.35 4.15
C ILE A 3 9.03 -3.21 3.13
N LEU A 4 8.55 -1.98 2.94
CA LEU A 4 7.52 -1.64 1.97
C LEU A 4 8.11 -0.85 0.80
N ASN A 5 7.60 -1.13 -0.40
CA ASN A 5 7.76 -0.16 -1.51
C ASN A 5 7.06 1.15 -1.12
N ASN A 6 7.78 2.27 -1.22
CA ASN A 6 7.18 3.59 -1.13
C ASN A 6 6.67 4.00 -2.52
N TYR A 7 5.40 3.77 -2.80
CA TYR A 7 4.84 4.03 -4.14
C TYR A 7 4.81 5.51 -4.49
N PRO A 8 4.38 6.43 -3.59
CA PRO A 8 4.40 7.87 -3.87
C PRO A 8 5.81 8.46 -4.09
N LYS A 9 6.87 7.79 -3.64
CA LYS A 9 8.26 8.27 -3.76
C LYS A 9 9.18 7.18 -4.27
N ILE A 10 9.18 7.03 -5.60
CA ILE A 10 10.07 6.13 -6.35
C ILE A 10 11.53 6.36 -5.89
N GLY A 11 12.31 5.28 -5.85
CA GLY A 11 13.68 5.33 -5.34
C GLY A 11 13.80 5.27 -3.82
N THR A 12 12.70 5.13 -3.06
CA THR A 12 12.76 4.93 -1.60
C THR A 12 12.01 3.68 -1.10
N TYR A 13 12.37 3.24 0.11
CA TYR A 13 11.66 2.22 0.89
C TYR A 13 11.12 2.82 2.19
N ILE A 14 10.01 2.28 2.68
CA ILE A 14 9.56 2.50 4.05
C ILE A 14 9.98 1.26 4.86
N ILE A 15 10.80 1.48 5.89
CA ILE A 15 11.24 0.43 6.82
C ILE A 15 10.41 0.56 8.10
N LEU A 16 9.65 -0.48 8.44
CA LEU A 16 8.93 -0.58 9.71
C LEU A 16 9.79 -1.30 10.74
N GLU A 17 9.93 -0.64 11.88
CA GLU A 17 10.62 -1.13 13.06
C GLU A 17 9.66 -1.18 14.26
N PRO A 18 10.07 -1.76 15.40
CA PRO A 18 9.27 -1.70 16.62
C PRO A 18 9.03 -0.27 17.11
N SER A 19 10.00 0.64 16.91
CA SER A 19 9.98 2.03 17.36
C SER A 19 9.27 3.01 16.43
N GLY A 20 8.81 2.56 15.25
CA GLY A 20 8.17 3.42 14.26
C GLY A 20 8.54 3.03 12.83
N TYR A 21 8.71 4.02 11.96
CA TYR A 21 9.14 3.82 10.59
C TYR A 21 10.21 4.81 10.16
N SER A 22 10.98 4.44 9.15
CA SER A 22 11.93 5.34 8.47
C SER A 22 11.78 5.24 6.96
N ILE A 23 12.13 6.31 6.26
CA ILE A 23 12.22 6.33 4.80
C ILE A 23 13.70 6.30 4.44
N VAL A 24 14.09 5.32 3.63
CA VAL A 24 15.48 5.18 3.17
C VAL A 24 15.54 5.16 1.66
N GLU A 25 16.64 5.63 1.09
CA GLU A 25 16.91 5.51 -0.34
C GLU A 25 17.12 4.03 -0.73
N LYS A 26 16.72 3.68 -1.95
CA LYS A 26 16.98 2.36 -2.51
C LYS A 26 18.46 2.26 -2.87
N ASN A 27 19.23 1.63 -1.99
CA ASN A 27 20.62 1.29 -2.27
C ASN A 27 20.70 0.21 -3.37
N LYS A 28 21.90 -0.01 -3.95
CA LYS A 28 22.13 -1.09 -4.95
C LYS A 28 21.72 -2.49 -4.45
N VAL A 29 21.73 -2.72 -3.13
CA VAL A 29 21.24 -3.96 -2.53
C VAL A 29 19.72 -3.90 -2.43
N GLN A 30 19.07 -4.58 -3.36
CA GLN A 30 17.61 -4.65 -3.43
C GLN A 30 17.10 -5.43 -2.20
N LEU A 31 16.37 -4.78 -1.29
CA LEU A 31 15.87 -5.42 -0.07
C LEU A 31 14.66 -6.34 -0.37
N VAL A 32 14.45 -7.37 0.48
CA VAL A 32 13.27 -8.26 0.35
C VAL A 32 12.03 -7.48 0.79
N ARG A 33 11.19 -7.15 -0.18
CA ARG A 33 9.96 -6.38 0.04
C ARG A 33 8.88 -7.30 0.56
N GLN A 34 8.14 -6.82 1.54
CA GLN A 34 7.05 -7.55 2.18
C GLN A 34 5.70 -6.89 1.92
N GLY A 35 5.68 -5.72 1.29
CA GLY A 35 4.43 -5.05 0.97
C GLY A 35 4.61 -3.72 0.27
N VAL A 36 3.53 -2.94 0.32
CA VAL A 36 3.41 -1.64 -0.32
C VAL A 36 2.93 -0.62 0.71
N GLY A 37 3.48 0.58 0.62
CA GLY A 37 3.21 1.67 1.53
C GLY A 37 3.25 3.01 0.81
N GLY A 38 2.72 4.01 1.50
CA GLY A 38 2.65 5.40 1.06
C GLY A 38 2.08 6.25 2.17
N PHE A 39 1.75 7.49 1.85
CA PHE A 39 1.30 8.48 2.82
C PHE A 39 -0.01 9.11 2.35
N SER A 40 -0.93 9.40 3.27
CA SER A 40 -2.05 10.29 2.98
C SER A 40 -1.56 11.73 2.76
N GLU A 41 -2.47 12.60 2.30
CA GLU A 41 -2.24 14.05 2.21
C GLU A 41 -1.74 14.64 3.54
N ASP A 42 -2.26 14.16 4.68
CA ASP A 42 -1.86 14.58 6.03
C ASP A 42 -0.59 13.87 6.55
N GLY A 43 0.15 13.17 5.68
CA GLY A 43 1.40 12.49 6.05
C GLY A 43 1.23 11.22 6.88
N GLN A 44 0.03 10.65 6.97
CA GLN A 44 -0.19 9.40 7.71
C GLN A 44 0.29 8.21 6.86
N LEU A 45 1.16 7.37 7.42
CA LEU A 45 1.60 6.14 6.77
C LEU A 45 0.41 5.20 6.54
N ILE A 46 0.21 4.72 5.33
CA ILE A 46 -0.85 3.75 5.00
C ILE A 46 -0.25 2.68 4.11
N GLY A 47 -0.58 1.42 4.35
CA GLY A 47 -0.12 0.34 3.49
C GLY A 47 -0.59 -1.05 3.90
N ILE A 48 -0.10 -2.03 3.16
CA ILE A 48 -0.34 -3.46 3.42
C ILE A 48 0.96 -4.23 3.31
N TYR A 49 1.09 -5.28 4.10
CA TYR A 49 2.26 -6.17 4.05
C TYR A 49 1.94 -7.59 4.48
N VAL A 50 2.86 -8.48 4.14
CA VAL A 50 2.83 -9.90 4.49
C VAL A 50 3.99 -10.20 5.42
N ASN A 51 3.68 -10.79 6.56
CA ASN A 51 4.69 -11.27 7.50
C ASN A 51 4.31 -12.66 7.99
N SER A 52 5.21 -13.63 7.81
CA SER A 52 4.96 -15.04 8.15
C SER A 52 3.60 -15.55 7.61
N ASP A 53 3.35 -15.35 6.32
CA ASP A 53 2.12 -15.72 5.59
C ASP A 53 0.84 -15.02 6.04
N LYS A 54 0.91 -14.14 7.03
CA LYS A 54 -0.22 -13.35 7.53
C LYS A 54 -0.26 -11.99 6.85
N PHE A 55 -1.47 -11.52 6.58
CA PHE A 55 -1.73 -10.22 5.98
C PHE A 55 -1.94 -9.15 7.05
N PHE A 56 -1.34 -8.00 6.83
CA PHE A 56 -1.41 -6.86 7.73
C PHE A 56 -1.78 -5.60 6.97
N PHE A 57 -2.70 -4.83 7.54
CA PHE A 57 -2.93 -3.43 7.20
C PHE A 57 -2.19 -2.54 8.20
N ILE A 58 -1.57 -1.46 7.72
CA ILE A 58 -0.96 -0.43 8.57
C ILE A 58 -1.61 0.91 8.30
N TYR A 59 -1.97 1.58 9.39
CA TYR A 59 -2.38 2.98 9.38
C TYR A 59 -1.68 3.73 10.51
N ASN A 60 -0.87 4.71 10.11
CA ASN A 60 0.11 5.41 10.92
C ASN A 60 1.09 4.42 11.58
N GLU A 61 0.99 4.24 12.90
CA GLU A 61 1.80 3.28 13.66
C GLU A 61 1.04 2.00 14.03
N LYS A 62 -0.27 1.98 13.77
CA LYS A 62 -1.14 0.87 14.14
C LYS A 62 -1.07 -0.22 13.07
N LYS A 63 -0.72 -1.42 13.51
CA LYS A 63 -0.60 -2.62 12.68
C LYS A 63 -1.79 -3.53 13.00
N TYR A 64 -2.55 -3.87 11.98
CA TYR A 64 -3.73 -4.72 12.10
C TYR A 64 -3.46 -6.01 11.34
N GLU A 65 -3.33 -7.13 12.06
CA GLU A 65 -3.46 -8.44 11.42
C GLU A 65 -4.91 -8.60 10.96
N ALA A 66 -5.12 -9.03 9.72
CA ALA A 66 -6.45 -9.21 9.19
C ALA A 66 -6.55 -10.51 8.38
N ASN A 67 -7.61 -11.27 8.63
CA ASN A 67 -8.00 -12.35 7.74
C ASN A 67 -8.57 -11.74 6.44
N PRO A 68 -8.24 -12.27 5.26
CA PRO A 68 -8.79 -11.79 3.98
C PRO A 68 -10.33 -11.80 3.91
N ASP A 69 -10.98 -12.62 4.72
CA ASP A 69 -12.44 -12.72 4.84
C ASP A 69 -13.07 -11.64 5.75
N GLU A 70 -12.25 -10.96 6.55
CA GLU A 70 -12.71 -10.05 7.61
C GLU A 70 -12.33 -8.60 7.36
N ILE A 71 -11.62 -8.31 6.26
CA ILE A 71 -11.22 -6.97 5.86
C ILE A 71 -11.97 -6.52 4.61
N THR A 72 -12.52 -5.32 4.67
CA THR A 72 -13.17 -4.66 3.54
C THR A 72 -12.52 -3.30 3.32
N CYS A 73 -12.09 -3.05 2.09
CA CYS A 73 -11.62 -1.73 1.66
C CYS A 73 -12.65 -1.11 0.71
N ILE A 74 -13.04 0.13 0.98
CA ILE A 74 -13.96 0.92 0.16
C ILE A 74 -13.19 2.16 -0.30
N ASN A 75 -13.34 2.51 -1.57
CA ASN A 75 -12.79 3.75 -2.12
C ASN A 75 -13.78 4.35 -3.12
N GLU A 76 -14.70 5.15 -2.61
CA GLU A 76 -15.82 5.69 -3.37
C GLU A 76 -15.66 7.18 -3.64
N ARG A 77 -16.21 7.65 -4.77
CA ARG A 77 -16.30 9.07 -5.05
C ARG A 77 -17.37 9.68 -4.16
N ILE A 78 -17.06 10.82 -3.57
CA ILE A 78 -18.00 11.66 -2.83
C ILE A 78 -18.10 13.03 -3.54
N ASP A 79 -18.91 13.93 -3.00
CA ASP A 79 -19.12 15.26 -3.57
C ASP A 79 -17.80 16.06 -3.72
N ASP A 80 -17.83 17.08 -4.58
CA ASP A 80 -16.70 17.97 -4.89
C ASP A 80 -15.46 17.29 -5.49
N GLY A 81 -15.65 16.14 -6.14
CA GLY A 81 -14.57 15.41 -6.82
C GLY A 81 -13.57 14.76 -5.85
N LYS A 82 -13.94 14.61 -4.58
CA LYS A 82 -13.16 13.91 -3.55
C LYS A 82 -13.50 12.42 -3.54
N ARG A 83 -12.71 11.66 -2.77
CA ARG A 83 -12.96 10.24 -2.51
C ARG A 83 -12.89 9.95 -1.02
N ASN A 84 -13.69 8.98 -0.56
CA ASN A 84 -13.56 8.41 0.77
C ASN A 84 -12.89 7.03 0.66
N PHE A 85 -11.68 6.92 1.21
CA PHE A 85 -10.97 5.67 1.43
C PHE A 85 -11.23 5.17 2.85
N GLN A 86 -11.92 4.03 2.97
CA GLN A 86 -12.29 3.43 4.25
C GLN A 86 -11.83 1.97 4.32
N VAL A 87 -11.26 1.58 5.46
CA VAL A 87 -10.91 0.18 5.77
C VAL A 87 -11.63 -0.25 7.03
N LYS A 88 -12.32 -1.39 6.93
CA LYS A 88 -12.97 -2.07 8.05
C LYS A 88 -12.33 -3.42 8.27
N ILE A 89 -12.10 -3.77 9.54
CA ILE A 89 -11.64 -5.11 9.95
C ILE A 89 -12.62 -5.59 11.01
N THR A 90 -13.23 -6.76 10.81
CA THR A 90 -14.29 -7.30 11.69
C THR A 90 -15.38 -6.25 11.96
N ASP A 91 -15.86 -5.61 10.88
CA ASP A 91 -16.84 -4.50 10.87
C ASP A 91 -16.45 -3.21 11.60
N LYS A 92 -15.27 -3.14 12.21
CA LYS A 92 -14.76 -1.94 12.85
C LYS A 92 -13.98 -1.09 11.84
N VAL A 93 -14.37 0.18 11.69
CA VAL A 93 -13.62 1.17 10.91
C VAL A 93 -12.26 1.40 11.58
N VAL A 94 -11.18 1.12 10.85
CA VAL A 94 -9.79 1.30 11.30
C VAL A 94 -9.07 2.42 10.54
N CYS A 95 -9.60 2.81 9.37
CA CYS A 95 -9.12 3.92 8.54
C CYS A 95 -10.32 4.54 7.84
N ASP A 96 -10.39 5.88 7.81
CA ASP A 96 -11.39 6.67 7.11
C ASP A 96 -10.74 7.98 6.69
N ILE A 97 -10.53 8.15 5.39
CA ILE A 97 -9.76 9.26 4.82
C ILE A 97 -10.55 9.84 3.66
N THR A 98 -10.90 11.11 3.79
CA THR A 98 -11.39 11.91 2.67
C THR A 98 -10.22 12.64 2.03
N TYR A 99 -10.02 12.44 0.72
CA TYR A 99 -8.89 13.04 -0.01
C TYR A 99 -9.35 13.50 -1.40
N LYS A 100 -8.56 14.37 -2.03
CA LYS A 100 -8.77 14.74 -3.42
C LYS A 100 -7.78 13.94 -4.27
N PRO A 101 -8.25 13.08 -5.19
CA PRO A 101 -7.34 12.34 -6.07
C PRO A 101 -6.46 13.35 -6.82
N TYR A 102 -5.14 13.14 -6.76
CA TYR A 102 -4.20 14.01 -7.46
C TYR A 102 -4.24 13.69 -8.96
N ILE A 103 -4.67 14.68 -9.74
CA ILE A 103 -4.66 14.66 -11.21
C ILE A 103 -3.70 15.76 -11.64
N SER A 104 -2.56 15.41 -12.26
CA SER A 104 -1.60 16.40 -12.72
C SER A 104 -2.17 17.21 -13.90
N PRO A 105 -2.29 18.55 -13.80
CA PRO A 105 -2.86 19.36 -14.88
C PRO A 105 -1.97 19.46 -16.14
N PHE A 106 -0.71 18.99 -16.09
CA PHE A 106 0.17 18.93 -17.27
C PHE A 106 -0.15 17.76 -18.22
N VAL A 107 -0.94 16.78 -17.76
CA VAL A 107 -1.29 15.56 -18.50
C VAL A 107 -2.41 15.79 -19.52
N LEU A 108 -3.24 16.83 -19.36
CA LEU A 108 -4.30 17.18 -20.32
C LEU A 108 -3.77 17.67 -21.68
N THR A 109 -2.47 17.95 -21.81
CA THR A 109 -1.85 18.54 -23.02
C THR A 109 -1.06 17.54 -23.87
N PHE A 110 -0.67 16.38 -23.32
CA PHE A 110 0.07 15.34 -24.03
C PHE A 110 -0.51 13.99 -23.60
N GLY A 111 -1.27 13.35 -24.49
CA GLY A 111 -2.12 12.19 -24.21
C GLY A 111 -1.35 10.89 -23.92
N ASP A 112 -0.60 10.86 -22.82
CA ASP A 112 -0.01 9.66 -22.24
C ASP A 112 -0.59 9.45 -20.83
N ASP A 113 -1.30 8.33 -20.65
CA ASP A 113 -2.09 7.92 -19.47
C ASP A 113 -1.24 7.52 -18.23
N GLU A 114 0.01 7.95 -18.10
CA GLU A 114 0.92 7.39 -17.07
C GLU A 114 1.01 8.15 -15.73
N ASP A 115 0.48 9.37 -15.56
CA ASP A 115 0.71 10.14 -14.31
C ASP A 115 -0.54 10.75 -13.63
N GLU A 116 -1.57 9.93 -13.41
CA GLU A 116 -2.56 10.11 -12.33
C GLU A 116 -2.36 9.04 -11.24
N PHE A 117 -1.25 9.08 -10.49
CA PHE A 117 -1.02 8.06 -9.45
C PHE A 117 -1.77 8.35 -8.14
N ASP A 118 -3.04 7.94 -8.10
CA ASP A 118 -3.84 7.87 -6.88
C ASP A 118 -3.43 6.64 -6.05
N TYR A 119 -2.53 6.86 -5.08
CA TYR A 119 -2.01 5.80 -4.21
C TYR A 119 -3.13 5.07 -3.43
N LEU A 120 -4.14 5.80 -2.95
CA LEU A 120 -5.22 5.20 -2.16
C LEU A 120 -6.16 4.39 -3.06
N LEU A 121 -6.36 4.81 -4.31
CA LEU A 121 -7.03 3.99 -5.33
C LEU A 121 -6.24 2.71 -5.63
N TYR A 122 -4.95 2.83 -5.89
CA TYR A 122 -4.07 1.68 -6.10
C TYR A 122 -4.13 0.69 -4.92
N LEU A 123 -4.02 1.20 -3.70
CA LEU A 123 -4.07 0.39 -2.49
C LEU A 123 -5.44 -0.29 -2.32
N SER A 124 -6.54 0.41 -2.59
CA SER A 124 -7.88 -0.18 -2.54
C SER A 124 -8.08 -1.29 -3.56
N ASN A 125 -7.48 -1.19 -4.74
CA ASN A 125 -7.55 -2.24 -5.76
C ASN A 125 -6.82 -3.52 -5.33
N LEU A 126 -5.71 -3.41 -4.58
CA LEU A 126 -5.05 -4.58 -4.00
C LEU A 126 -5.89 -5.29 -2.93
N MET A 127 -6.83 -4.57 -2.33
CA MET A 127 -7.73 -5.05 -1.27
C MET A 127 -9.19 -5.17 -1.75
N LEU A 128 -9.43 -5.18 -3.06
CA LEU A 128 -10.78 -5.13 -3.65
C LEU A 128 -11.66 -6.32 -3.23
N SER A 129 -11.04 -7.49 -3.04
CA SER A 129 -11.72 -8.72 -2.68
C SER A 129 -10.79 -9.65 -1.91
N LYS A 130 -11.37 -10.66 -1.26
CA LYS A 130 -10.64 -11.79 -0.66
C LYS A 130 -9.59 -12.36 -1.63
N ASP A 131 -9.99 -12.61 -2.88
CA ASP A 131 -9.12 -13.19 -3.90
C ASP A 131 -7.96 -12.26 -4.29
N SER A 132 -8.20 -10.95 -4.30
CA SER A 132 -7.16 -9.94 -4.55
C SER A 132 -6.12 -9.96 -3.42
N ILE A 133 -6.57 -10.04 -2.17
CA ILE A 133 -5.71 -10.12 -0.98
C ILE A 133 -4.93 -11.44 -0.96
N LEU A 134 -5.57 -12.57 -1.24
CA LEU A 134 -4.91 -13.88 -1.34
C LEU A 134 -3.86 -13.89 -2.46
N SER A 135 -4.16 -13.25 -3.60
CA SER A 135 -3.21 -13.08 -4.70
C SER A 135 -2.01 -12.22 -4.30
N PHE A 136 -2.25 -11.14 -3.54
CA PHE A 136 -1.20 -10.32 -2.97
C PHE A 136 -0.29 -11.11 -2.00
N ILE A 137 -0.89 -11.88 -1.07
CA ILE A 137 -0.14 -12.75 -0.13
C ILE A 137 0.75 -13.73 -0.90
N LYS A 138 0.17 -14.42 -1.88
CA LYS A 138 0.89 -15.38 -2.74
C LYS A 138 2.02 -14.70 -3.52
N GLY A 139 1.79 -13.50 -4.05
CA GLY A 139 2.77 -12.70 -4.75
C GLY A 139 3.97 -12.33 -3.87
N MET A 140 3.73 -11.80 -2.67
CA MET A 140 4.79 -11.43 -1.72
C MET A 140 5.61 -12.65 -1.28
N ASN A 141 4.95 -13.78 -1.01
CA ASN A 141 5.64 -15.02 -0.64
C ASN A 141 6.52 -15.57 -1.76
N ARG A 142 6.06 -15.49 -3.02
CA ARG A 142 6.89 -15.84 -4.18
C ARG A 142 8.12 -14.94 -4.28
N LEU A 143 7.97 -13.62 -4.13
CA LEU A 143 9.09 -12.68 -4.17
C LEU A 143 10.14 -12.97 -3.09
N LYS A 144 9.69 -13.33 -1.88
CA LYS A 144 10.57 -13.77 -0.80
C LYS A 144 11.37 -15.01 -1.19
N ASN A 145 10.71 -16.00 -1.78
CA ASN A 145 11.35 -17.24 -2.22
C ASN A 145 12.34 -17.02 -3.38
N PHE A 146 11.98 -16.22 -4.40
CA PHE A 146 12.88 -15.92 -5.52
C PHE A 146 14.22 -15.31 -5.07
N LYS A 147 14.19 -14.42 -4.07
CA LYS A 147 15.42 -13.86 -3.48
C LYS A 147 16.20 -14.85 -2.63
N LEU A 148 15.53 -15.73 -1.90
CA LEU A 148 16.19 -16.81 -1.15
C LEU A 148 16.95 -17.78 -2.07
N PHE A 149 16.49 -17.95 -3.32
CA PHE A 149 17.14 -18.79 -4.33
C PHE A 149 18.13 -18.04 -5.24
N GLY A 150 18.47 -16.78 -4.95
CA GLY A 150 19.56 -16.06 -5.62
C GLY A 150 19.22 -15.49 -7.00
N TYR A 151 17.94 -15.38 -7.37
CA TYR A 151 17.53 -14.73 -8.62
C TYR A 151 17.34 -13.22 -8.41
N ASN A 152 18.07 -12.41 -9.18
CA ASN A 152 17.91 -10.95 -9.22
C ASN A 152 16.86 -10.58 -10.28
N LEU A 153 15.85 -9.79 -9.88
CA LEU A 153 14.94 -9.05 -10.78
C LEU A 153 15.45 -7.63 -10.98
#